data_AF-A0AAE0FRV5-F1
#
_entry.id   AF-A0AAE0FRV5-F1
#
_cell.length_a   1.000
_cell.length_b   1.000
_cell.length_c   1.000
_cell.angle_alpha   90.00
_cell.angle_beta   90.00
_cell.angle_gamma   90.00
#
_symmetry.space_group_name_H-M   'P 1'
#
loop_
_entity.id
_entity.type
_entity.pdbx_description
1 polymer ?
#
loop_
_entity_poly.entity_id
_entity_poly.type
_entity_poly.pdbx_seq_one_letter_code
_entity_poly.pdbx_strand_id
1 'polypeptide(L)'
;MIQVARETPRFARASQEDSSAGVEFQEWGAEPTLRDFQGGHLLGIVEKLPYLEDLGVNALYLCPIFTSSANHRYHPTDFFSVDPLLGGDAAFDTLLEEAHKRGMRIILDGVFNHTGRGHAAFISCLENGPTSPYADWYTAHSWPLRAYGTERGEVNYNCWGGAVGGEAQGRR
;
A
#
# COMPACT_ATOMS: atom_id res chain seq x y z
N MET A 1 19.94 -9.91 -12.38
CA MET A 1 20.04 -9.52 -10.95
C MET A 1 18.69 -8.93 -10.58
N ILE A 2 18.03 -9.40 -9.52
CA ILE A 2 16.73 -8.84 -9.09
C ILE A 2 17.03 -7.55 -8.33
N GLN A 3 16.60 -6.41 -8.85
CA GLN A 3 16.74 -5.16 -8.14
C GLN A 3 15.38 -4.79 -7.56
N VAL A 4 15.39 -4.65 -6.23
CA VAL A 4 14.21 -4.31 -5.47
C VAL A 4 14.05 -2.80 -5.57
N ALA A 5 12.99 -2.33 -6.25
CA ALA A 5 12.56 -0.95 -6.10
C ALA A 5 11.90 -0.85 -4.71
N ARG A 6 12.73 -0.85 -3.66
CA ARG A 6 12.31 -0.93 -2.25
C ARG A 6 11.37 0.19 -1.83
N GLU A 7 11.19 1.20 -2.67
CA GLU A 7 10.41 2.38 -2.36
C GLU A 7 9.76 2.92 -3.65
N THR A 8 8.75 2.22 -4.19
CA THR A 8 7.92 2.71 -5.32
C THR A 8 7.59 4.21 -5.20
N PRO A 9 7.23 4.76 -4.02
CA PRO A 9 6.92 6.19 -3.86
C PRO A 9 8.13 7.13 -3.82
N ARG A 10 9.36 6.61 -3.82
CA ARG A 10 10.62 7.37 -3.68
C ARG A 10 11.68 7.01 -4.72
N PHE A 11 11.36 6.14 -5.68
CA PHE A 11 12.31 5.71 -6.70
C PHE A 11 12.53 6.78 -7.79
N ALA A 12 11.44 7.26 -8.39
CA ALA A 12 11.49 8.32 -9.40
C ALA A 12 10.16 9.07 -9.52
N ARG A 13 10.22 10.39 -9.72
CA ARG A 13 9.11 11.20 -10.27
C ARG A 13 9.25 11.24 -11.78
N ALA A 14 8.15 11.09 -12.51
CA ALA A 14 8.16 11.39 -13.94
C ALA A 14 8.46 12.87 -14.19
N SER A 15 9.02 13.14 -15.37
CA SER A 15 9.35 14.47 -15.87
C SER A 15 8.12 15.31 -16.22
N GLN A 16 7.01 14.66 -16.57
CA GLN A 16 5.71 15.32 -16.69
C GLN A 16 4.94 15.17 -15.38
N GLU A 17 4.56 16.31 -14.79
CA GLU A 17 3.68 16.32 -13.62
C GLU A 17 2.31 15.79 -14.02
N ASP A 18 1.99 14.57 -13.58
CA ASP A 18 0.61 14.16 -13.52
C ASP A 18 0.01 14.80 -12.27
N SER A 19 -1.04 15.61 -12.45
CA SER A 19 -1.63 16.40 -11.37
C SER A 19 -2.28 15.47 -10.35
N SER A 20 -1.52 14.97 -9.38
CA SER A 20 -2.07 14.25 -8.25
C SER A 20 -2.94 15.23 -7.47
N ALA A 21 -4.25 15.01 -7.54
CA ALA A 21 -5.29 15.88 -7.00
C ALA A 21 -4.99 16.37 -5.57
N GLY A 22 -4.45 17.58 -5.44
CA GLY A 22 -4.37 18.32 -4.18
C GLY A 22 -3.46 17.74 -3.09
N VAL A 23 -2.54 16.82 -3.40
CA VAL A 23 -1.58 16.29 -2.42
C VAL A 23 -0.31 17.12 -2.44
N GLU A 24 0.06 17.69 -1.29
CA GLU A 24 1.36 18.34 -1.11
C GLU A 24 2.46 17.29 -0.97
N PHE A 25 3.47 17.38 -1.82
CA PHE A 25 4.65 16.53 -1.75
C PHE A 25 5.79 17.24 -1.02
N GLN A 26 6.52 16.49 -0.21
CA GLN A 26 7.81 16.93 0.30
C GLN A 26 8.79 17.17 -0.85
N GLU A 27 9.84 17.96 -0.57
CA GLU A 27 10.96 18.10 -1.49
C GLU A 27 11.58 16.73 -1.81
N TRP A 28 11.97 16.53 -3.07
CA TRP A 28 12.57 15.28 -3.51
C TRP A 28 13.93 15.08 -2.82
N GLY A 29 14.10 13.96 -2.12
CA GLY A 29 15.32 13.67 -1.36
C GLY A 29 15.35 14.24 0.06
N ALA A 30 14.27 14.88 0.52
CA ALA A 30 14.11 15.23 1.94
C ALA A 30 14.13 13.99 2.85
N GLU A 31 14.52 14.17 4.11
CA GLU A 31 14.51 13.09 5.11
C GLU A 31 13.08 12.54 5.28
N PRO A 32 12.85 11.23 5.08
CA PRO A 32 11.49 10.70 5.13
C PRO A 32 10.91 10.73 6.54
N THR A 33 9.68 11.24 6.69
CA THR A 33 8.90 11.02 7.90
C THR A 33 7.91 9.86 7.74
N LEU A 34 7.27 9.48 8.84
CA LEU A 34 6.30 8.38 8.86
C LEU A 34 5.10 8.59 7.94
N ARG A 35 4.74 9.82 7.60
CA ARG A 35 3.47 10.14 6.90
C ARG A 35 3.66 10.87 5.58
N ASP A 36 4.87 11.29 5.27
CA ASP A 36 5.11 12.13 4.10
C ASP A 36 5.07 11.36 2.78
N PHE A 37 4.73 12.09 1.72
CA PHE A 37 4.76 11.65 0.34
C PHE A 37 5.82 12.43 -0.42
N GLN A 38 6.66 11.72 -1.19
CA GLN A 38 7.64 12.32 -2.08
C GLN A 38 7.26 12.15 -3.56
N GLY A 39 6.02 11.81 -3.90
CA GLY A 39 5.50 11.90 -5.27
C GLY A 39 6.10 10.94 -6.31
N GLY A 40 6.92 9.96 -5.91
CA GLY A 40 7.33 8.90 -6.83
C GLY A 40 6.15 8.04 -7.27
N HIS A 41 6.12 7.66 -8.54
CA HIS A 41 4.99 6.97 -9.16
C HIS A 41 5.44 6.11 -10.35
N LEU A 42 4.53 5.30 -10.91
CA LEU A 42 4.88 4.23 -11.85
C LEU A 42 5.46 4.76 -13.17
N LEU A 43 4.97 5.89 -13.68
CA LEU A 43 5.54 6.52 -14.87
C LEU A 43 6.99 6.99 -14.65
N GLY A 44 7.33 7.42 -13.42
CA GLY A 44 8.72 7.69 -13.07
C GLY A 44 9.61 6.45 -13.17
N ILE A 45 9.08 5.27 -12.81
CA ILE A 45 9.79 4.00 -13.02
C ILE A 45 9.97 3.73 -14.52
N VAL A 46 8.93 3.97 -15.34
CA VAL A 46 8.99 3.82 -16.80
C VAL A 46 10.13 4.64 -17.39
N GLU A 47 10.26 5.90 -17.01
CA GLU A 47 11.36 6.78 -17.47
C GLU A 47 12.76 6.27 -17.08
N LYS A 48 12.87 5.46 -16.01
CA LYS A 48 14.12 4.88 -15.54
C LYS A 48 14.37 3.45 -16.04
N LEU A 49 13.46 2.86 -16.81
CA LEU A 49 13.69 1.53 -17.40
C LEU A 49 14.96 1.44 -18.25
N PRO A 50 15.36 2.45 -19.06
CA PRO A 50 16.63 2.40 -19.79
C PRO A 50 17.85 2.31 -18.87
N TYR A 51 17.82 3.00 -17.73
CA TYR A 51 18.88 2.91 -16.72
C TYR A 51 18.92 1.52 -16.07
N LEU A 52 17.75 0.94 -15.77
CA LEU A 52 17.66 -0.40 -15.19
C LEU A 52 18.11 -1.49 -16.18
N GLU A 53 17.86 -1.28 -17.47
CA GLU A 53 18.29 -2.15 -18.55
C GLU A 53 19.81 -2.15 -18.71
N ASP A 54 20.43 -0.97 -18.74
CA ASP A 54 21.90 -0.80 -18.78
C ASP A 54 22.58 -1.48 -17.57
N LEU A 55 21.93 -1.42 -16.40
CA LEU A 55 22.40 -2.09 -15.19
C LEU A 55 22.28 -3.63 -15.24
N GLY A 56 21.54 -4.18 -16.21
CA GLY A 56 21.33 -5.63 -16.36
C GLY A 56 20.22 -6.20 -15.45
N VAL A 57 19.27 -5.35 -15.05
CA VAL A 57 18.09 -5.78 -14.29
C VAL A 57 17.14 -6.57 -15.20
N ASN A 58 16.64 -7.70 -14.70
CA ASN A 58 15.70 -8.55 -15.43
C ASN A 58 14.38 -8.79 -14.69
N ALA A 59 14.23 -8.22 -13.49
CA ALA A 59 12.99 -8.21 -12.75
C ALA A 59 12.93 -7.03 -11.78
N LEU A 60 11.73 -6.45 -11.65
CA LEU A 60 11.40 -5.41 -10.69
C LEU A 60 10.47 -5.99 -9.63
N TYR A 61 10.85 -5.85 -8.36
CA TYR A 61 9.96 -6.07 -7.23
C TYR A 61 9.40 -4.73 -6.78
N LEU A 62 8.07 -4.59 -6.80
CA LEU A 62 7.37 -3.41 -6.36
C LEU A 62 6.79 -3.63 -4.96
N CYS A 63 7.04 -2.69 -4.05
CA CYS A 63 6.27 -2.55 -2.82
C CYS A 63 4.77 -2.38 -3.12
N PRO A 64 3.87 -2.53 -2.12
CA PRO A 64 2.44 -2.48 -2.37
C PRO A 64 2.01 -1.26 -3.19
N ILE A 65 1.32 -1.51 -4.29
CA ILE A 65 0.85 -0.47 -5.23
C ILE A 65 -0.66 -0.27 -5.21
N PHE A 66 -1.39 -1.14 -4.52
CA PHE A 66 -2.84 -1.09 -4.44
C PHE A 66 -3.31 0.11 -3.62
N THR A 67 -4.54 0.55 -3.88
CA THR A 67 -5.14 1.73 -3.27
C THR A 67 -5.08 1.68 -1.75
N SER A 68 -4.51 2.72 -1.15
CA SER A 68 -4.35 2.81 0.30
C SER A 68 -4.38 4.24 0.80
N SER A 69 -4.84 4.43 2.04
CA SER A 69 -4.77 5.72 2.72
C SER A 69 -3.40 6.03 3.33
N ALA A 70 -2.41 5.14 3.17
CA ALA A 70 -1.08 5.28 3.76
C ALA A 70 0.00 5.41 2.68
N ASN A 71 1.01 6.26 2.94
CA ASN A 71 2.14 6.46 2.03
C ASN A 71 2.89 5.16 1.68
N HIS A 72 3.00 4.24 2.64
CA HIS A 72 3.62 2.92 2.49
C HIS A 72 2.71 1.85 1.86
N ARG A 73 1.41 2.15 1.72
CA ARG A 73 0.39 1.30 1.06
C ARG A 73 0.11 -0.10 1.64
N TYR A 74 0.77 -0.50 2.72
CA TYR A 74 0.43 -1.72 3.49
C TYR A 74 -0.94 -1.67 4.21
N HIS A 75 -1.74 -0.62 4.05
CA HIS A 75 -3.12 -0.57 4.54
C HIS A 75 -4.10 -0.55 3.35
N PRO A 76 -4.21 -1.64 2.57
CA PRO A 76 -5.01 -1.63 1.35
C PRO A 76 -6.49 -1.44 1.67
N THR A 77 -7.13 -0.51 0.95
CA THR A 77 -8.58 -0.30 1.00
C THR A 77 -9.29 -0.96 -0.17
N ASP A 78 -8.56 -1.19 -1.26
CA ASP A 78 -9.00 -1.93 -2.43
C ASP A 78 -7.80 -2.68 -3.02
N PHE A 79 -7.97 -3.97 -3.33
CA PHE A 79 -6.95 -4.83 -3.93
C PHE A 79 -7.05 -4.92 -5.46
N PHE A 80 -8.09 -4.34 -6.06
CA PHE A 80 -8.38 -4.47 -7.48
C PHE A 80 -7.91 -3.28 -8.32
N SER A 81 -7.62 -2.15 -7.70
CA SER A 81 -7.12 -0.96 -8.37
C SER A 81 -5.80 -0.46 -7.78
N VAL A 82 -4.90 -0.06 -8.68
CA VAL A 82 -3.65 0.62 -8.37
C VAL A 82 -3.97 2.02 -7.82
N ASP A 83 -3.21 2.41 -6.80
CA ASP A 83 -3.38 3.68 -6.10
C ASP A 83 -3.29 4.87 -7.07
N PRO A 84 -4.27 5.79 -7.07
CA PRO A 84 -4.27 6.93 -7.99
C PRO A 84 -3.03 7.83 -7.87
N LEU A 85 -2.40 7.92 -6.69
CA LEU A 85 -1.17 8.71 -6.52
C LEU A 85 0.05 8.04 -7.18
N LEU A 86 -0.07 6.78 -7.56
CA LEU A 86 0.94 6.08 -8.38
C LEU A 86 0.65 6.13 -9.88
N GLY A 87 -0.45 6.80 -10.29
CA GLY A 87 -0.91 6.89 -11.68
C GLY A 87 -2.02 5.90 -12.05
N GLY A 88 -2.50 5.09 -11.09
CA GLY A 88 -3.59 4.14 -11.31
C GLY A 88 -3.26 3.01 -12.30
N ASP A 89 -4.31 2.31 -12.73
CA ASP A 89 -4.18 1.10 -13.56
C ASP A 89 -3.53 1.40 -14.91
N ALA A 90 -3.82 2.56 -15.52
CA ALA A 90 -3.23 2.97 -16.80
C ALA A 90 -1.69 3.13 -16.72
N ALA A 91 -1.19 3.70 -15.63
CA ALA A 91 0.25 3.81 -15.42
C ALA A 91 0.90 2.44 -15.17
N PHE A 92 0.17 1.52 -14.53
CA PHE A 92 0.63 0.15 -14.32
C PHE A 92 0.68 -0.66 -15.63
N ASP A 93 -0.34 -0.56 -16.48
CA ASP A 93 -0.36 -1.17 -17.81
C ASP A 93 0.83 -0.68 -18.64
N THR A 94 1.08 0.64 -18.63
CA THR A 94 2.24 1.23 -19.31
C THR A 94 3.57 0.66 -18.78
N LEU A 95 3.70 0.52 -17.46
CA LEU A 95 4.89 -0.09 -16.84
C LEU A 95 5.08 -1.54 -17.26
N LEU A 96 4.01 -2.33 -17.27
CA LEU A 96 4.05 -3.73 -17.69
C LEU A 96 4.51 -3.85 -19.14
N GLU A 97 3.90 -3.09 -20.05
CA GLU A 97 4.27 -3.10 -21.46
C GLU A 97 5.74 -2.74 -21.67
N GLU A 98 6.20 -1.63 -21.09
CA GLU A 98 7.56 -1.15 -21.28
C GLU A 98 8.62 -2.02 -20.60
N ALA A 99 8.32 -2.58 -19.43
CA ALA A 99 9.21 -3.53 -18.76
C ALA A 99 9.34 -4.84 -19.55
N HIS A 100 8.21 -5.39 -20.03
CA HIS A 100 8.22 -6.63 -20.80
C HIS A 100 8.93 -6.48 -22.16
N LYS A 101 8.81 -5.33 -22.84
CA LYS A 101 9.58 -5.03 -24.07
C LYS A 101 11.10 -5.15 -23.87
N ARG A 102 11.57 -4.92 -22.64
CA ARG A 102 12.99 -5.00 -22.23
C ARG A 102 13.36 -6.33 -21.58
N GLY A 103 12.47 -7.33 -21.62
CA GLY A 103 12.70 -8.62 -20.97
C GLY A 103 12.72 -8.58 -19.44
N MET A 104 12.23 -7.49 -18.83
CA MET A 104 12.12 -7.37 -17.37
C MET A 104 10.77 -7.93 -16.89
N ARG A 105 10.77 -8.71 -15.81
CA ARG A 105 9.55 -9.21 -15.16
C ARG A 105 9.09 -8.29 -14.03
N ILE A 106 7.80 -8.25 -13.75
CA ILE A 106 7.26 -7.51 -12.60
C ILE A 106 6.78 -8.49 -11.52
N ILE A 107 7.14 -8.21 -10.26
CA ILE A 107 6.69 -8.93 -9.07
C ILE A 107 6.00 -7.92 -8.14
N LEU A 108 4.77 -8.24 -7.73
CA LEU A 108 3.98 -7.41 -6.82
C LEU A 108 4.00 -7.96 -5.40
N ASP A 109 4.02 -7.04 -4.43
CA ASP A 109 3.85 -7.33 -3.01
C ASP A 109 2.36 -7.48 -2.65
N GLY A 110 1.94 -8.70 -2.31
CA GLY A 110 0.56 -9.03 -1.93
C GLY A 110 0.35 -8.99 -0.43
N VAL A 111 -0.31 -7.94 0.07
CA VAL A 111 -0.61 -7.76 1.50
C VAL A 111 -1.87 -8.52 1.91
N PHE A 112 -1.84 -9.85 1.83
CA PHE A 112 -3.04 -10.68 2.04
C PHE A 112 -3.34 -11.01 3.51
N ASN A 113 -2.40 -10.73 4.42
CA ASN A 113 -2.57 -11.02 5.85
C ASN A 113 -3.56 -10.07 6.55
N HIS A 114 -3.76 -8.86 6.03
CA HIS A 114 -4.58 -7.83 6.67
C HIS A 114 -5.10 -6.80 5.66
N THR A 115 -6.15 -6.07 6.02
CA THR A 115 -6.68 -4.95 5.24
C THR A 115 -6.55 -3.64 6.00
N GLY A 116 -6.56 -2.52 5.29
CA GLY A 116 -6.73 -1.20 5.89
C GLY A 116 -8.12 -1.04 6.52
N ARG A 117 -8.25 -0.05 7.41
CA ARG A 117 -9.53 0.27 8.07
C ARG A 117 -10.59 0.82 7.11
N GLY A 118 -10.17 1.38 5.97
CA GLY A 118 -11.07 1.84 4.92
C GLY A 118 -11.55 0.73 3.98
N HIS A 119 -11.15 -0.52 4.19
CA HIS A 119 -11.59 -1.64 3.36
C HIS A 119 -13.08 -1.94 3.58
N ALA A 120 -13.83 -2.17 2.50
CA ALA A 120 -15.29 -2.32 2.54
C ALA A 120 -15.78 -3.41 3.51
N ALA A 121 -15.08 -4.54 3.58
CA ALA A 121 -15.41 -5.61 4.51
C ALA A 121 -15.23 -5.20 5.99
N PHE A 122 -14.20 -4.39 6.29
CA PHE A 122 -13.97 -3.89 7.65
C PHE A 122 -15.00 -2.83 8.03
N ILE A 123 -15.34 -1.92 7.10
CA ILE A 123 -16.41 -0.92 7.28
C ILE A 123 -17.75 -1.62 7.56
N SER A 124 -18.08 -2.66 6.79
CA SER A 124 -19.30 -3.43 7.01
C SER A 124 -19.36 -4.05 8.41
N CYS A 125 -18.22 -4.51 8.95
CA CYS A 125 -18.14 -4.99 10.33
C CYS A 125 -18.29 -3.86 11.37
N LEU A 126 -17.75 -2.67 11.12
CA LEU A 126 -17.95 -1.51 12.00
C LEU A 126 -19.43 -1.10 12.09
N GLU A 127 -20.15 -1.16 10.97
CA GLU A 127 -21.56 -0.74 10.88
C GLU A 127 -22.53 -1.82 11.38
N ASN A 128 -22.33 -3.08 10.97
CA ASN A 128 -23.30 -4.16 11.18
C ASN A 128 -22.89 -5.11 12.31
N GLY A 129 -21.69 -4.93 12.87
CA GLY A 129 -21.16 -5.77 13.93
C GLY A 129 -21.16 -7.25 13.56
N PRO A 130 -21.64 -8.15 14.44
CA PRO A 130 -21.66 -9.59 14.20
C PRO A 130 -22.63 -10.01 13.09
N THR A 131 -23.50 -9.12 12.60
CA THR A 131 -24.43 -9.43 11.50
C THR A 131 -23.86 -9.11 10.12
N SER A 132 -22.65 -8.52 10.07
CA SER A 132 -21.91 -8.32 8.82
C SER A 132 -21.66 -9.66 8.12
N PRO A 133 -21.87 -9.76 6.79
CA PRO A 133 -21.49 -10.96 6.05
C PRO A 133 -19.98 -11.21 6.04
N TYR A 134 -19.18 -10.22 6.49
CA TYR A 134 -17.73 -10.30 6.59
C TYR A 134 -17.24 -10.47 8.04
N ALA A 135 -18.12 -10.69 9.01
CA ALA A 135 -17.72 -10.79 10.42
C ALA A 135 -16.64 -11.85 10.65
N ASP A 136 -16.74 -12.99 9.96
CA ASP A 136 -15.77 -14.10 10.07
C ASP A 136 -14.47 -13.88 9.28
N TRP A 137 -14.36 -12.81 8.48
CA TRP A 137 -13.10 -12.45 7.82
C TRP A 137 -12.10 -11.81 8.80
N TYR A 138 -12.57 -11.32 9.95
CA TYR A 138 -11.76 -10.65 10.96
C TYR A 138 -11.88 -11.34 12.31
N THR A 139 -10.81 -11.28 13.11
CA THR A 139 -10.85 -11.79 14.49
C THR A 139 -11.23 -10.67 15.45
N ALA A 140 -12.53 -10.51 15.69
CA ALA A 140 -13.05 -9.58 16.70
C ALA A 140 -12.95 -10.18 18.11
N HIS A 141 -12.56 -9.38 19.10
CA HIS A 141 -12.57 -9.79 20.52
C HIS A 141 -13.89 -9.42 21.20
N SER A 142 -14.55 -8.35 20.74
CA SER A 142 -15.86 -7.91 21.22
C SER A 142 -16.54 -7.00 20.19
N TRP A 143 -17.85 -6.81 20.35
CA TRP A 143 -18.66 -5.91 19.51
C TRP A 143 -19.28 -4.78 20.37
N PRO A 144 -19.46 -3.56 19.83
CA PRO A 144 -19.05 -3.11 18.50
C PRO A 144 -17.52 -2.99 18.36
N LEU A 145 -17.01 -3.02 17.13
CA LEU A 145 -15.58 -2.84 16.87
C LEU A 145 -15.15 -1.39 17.16
N ARG A 146 -13.97 -1.25 17.75
CA ARG A 146 -13.29 0.03 18.01
C ARG A 146 -12.18 0.21 16.98
N ALA A 147 -12.47 0.91 15.88
CA ALA A 147 -11.51 1.11 14.79
C ALA A 147 -10.17 1.68 15.26
N TYR A 148 -10.19 2.59 16.23
CA TYR A 148 -9.02 3.24 16.82
C TYR A 148 -8.99 3.07 18.33
N GLY A 149 -7.78 3.01 18.89
CA GLY A 149 -7.59 3.20 20.32
C GLY A 149 -7.92 4.65 20.69
N THR A 150 -8.72 4.82 21.74
CA THR A 150 -9.11 6.14 22.26
C THR A 150 -9.01 6.11 23.78
N GLU A 151 -9.29 7.23 24.44
CA GLU A 151 -9.46 7.28 25.90
C GLU A 151 -10.54 6.30 26.41
N ARG A 152 -11.49 5.91 25.53
CA ARG A 152 -12.55 4.94 25.83
C ARG A 152 -12.10 3.47 25.67
N GLY A 153 -10.81 3.27 25.43
CA GLY A 153 -10.15 1.97 25.38
C GLY A 153 -9.54 1.64 24.02
N GLU A 154 -8.80 0.54 24.01
CA GLU A 154 -8.00 0.08 22.89
C GLU A 154 -8.85 -0.60 21.81
N VAL A 155 -8.21 -0.89 20.67
CA VAL A 155 -8.84 -1.67 19.61
C VAL A 155 -9.16 -3.08 20.12
N ASN A 156 -10.26 -3.66 19.64
CA ASN A 156 -10.79 -4.95 20.11
C ASN A 156 -10.88 -5.98 18.98
N TYR A 157 -9.83 -6.06 18.16
CA TYR A 157 -9.68 -7.03 17.07
C TYR A 157 -8.20 -7.30 16.80
N ASN A 158 -7.88 -8.44 16.19
CA ASN A 158 -6.51 -8.74 15.78
C ASN A 158 -6.05 -7.80 14.66
N CYS A 159 -4.86 -7.23 14.81
CA CYS A 159 -4.26 -6.35 13.80
C CYS A 159 -2.75 -6.57 13.69
N TRP A 160 -2.20 -6.19 12.54
CA TRP A 160 -0.77 -6.30 12.25
C TRP A 160 0.03 -5.40 13.20
N GLY A 161 1.16 -5.90 13.71
CA GLY A 161 1.96 -5.22 14.73
C GLY A 161 1.40 -5.35 16.15
N GLY A 162 0.28 -6.05 16.35
CA GLY A 162 -0.23 -6.39 17.66
C GLY A 162 -0.65 -5.16 18.47
N ALA A 163 -1.47 -4.26 17.92
CA ALA A 163 -2.25 -3.37 18.78
C ALA A 163 -3.29 -4.23 19.52
N VAL A 164 -2.80 -4.96 20.52
CA VAL A 164 -3.58 -5.66 21.54
C VAL A 164 -3.70 -4.64 22.66
N GLY A 165 -4.82 -3.92 22.65
CA GLY A 165 -5.96 -4.31 23.46
C GLY A 165 -5.76 -4.94 24.85
N GLY A 166 -4.66 -4.74 25.56
CA GLY A 166 -4.42 -5.28 26.89
C GLY A 166 -3.51 -6.50 26.90
N GLU A 167 -2.68 -6.54 27.95
CA GLU A 167 -1.72 -7.57 28.37
C GLU A 167 -1.53 -8.78 27.47
N ALA A 168 -0.29 -8.92 26.99
CA ALA A 168 0.26 -10.18 26.52
C ALA A 168 -0.03 -11.30 27.51
N GLN A 169 -0.95 -12.21 27.18
CA GLN A 169 -1.09 -13.46 27.89
C GLN A 169 -1.29 -14.63 26.92
N GLY A 170 -0.23 -15.44 26.84
CA GLY A 170 -0.32 -16.85 26.46
C GLY A 170 -0.10 -17.16 24.98
N ARG A 171 1.17 -17.24 24.57
CA ARG A 171 1.56 -18.23 23.56
C ARG A 171 1.16 -19.62 24.08
N ARG A 172 0.37 -20.36 23.29
CA ARG A 172 0.44 -21.82 23.19
C ARG A 172 0.24 -22.20 21.73
#